data_AF-A0A140DL08-F1
#
_entry.id   AF-A0A140DL08-F1
#
_cell.length_a   1.000
_cell.length_b   1.000
_cell.length_c   1.000
_cell.angle_alpha   90.00
_cell.angle_beta   90.00
_cell.angle_gamma   90.00
#
_symmetry.space_group_name_H-M   'P 1'
#
loop_
_entity.id
_entity.type
_entity.pdbx_description
1 polymer ?
#
loop_
_entity_poly.entity_id
_entity_poly.type
_entity_poly.pdbx_seq_one_letter_code
_entity_poly.pdbx_strand_id
1 'polypeptide(L)' 'LALVGESGCGKSTVARTLMRLLDHQAQISGQVQMQGQNVLQVKGKALRQLRSRLQIIFQDPYGSLDPRMM' A
#
# COMPACT_ATOMS: atom_id res chain seq x y z
N LEU A 1 -6.28 -14.89 0.01
CA LEU A 1 -5.74 -14.58 -1.32
C LEU A 1 -4.24 -14.36 -1.17
N ALA A 2 -3.41 -14.92 -2.05
CA ALA A 2 -1.97 -14.70 -2.06
C ALA A 2 -1.53 -14.23 -3.45
N LEU A 3 -0.55 -13.33 -3.51
CA LEU A 3 0.09 -12.87 -4.74
C LEU A 3 1.52 -13.42 -4.78
N VAL A 4 1.79 -14.35 -5.69
CA VAL A 4 3.07 -15.09 -5.79
C VAL A 4 3.71 -14.82 -7.15
N GLY A 5 5.04 -14.83 -7.19
CA GLY A 5 5.85 -14.61 -8.39
C GLY A 5 7.32 -14.38 -8.03
N GLU A 6 8.19 -14.37 -9.03
CA GLU A 6 9.65 -14.20 -8.85
C GLU A 6 10.06 -12.86 -8.24
N SER A 7 11.29 -12.76 -7.74
CA SER A 7 11.83 -11.47 -7.28
C SER A 7 11.77 -10.44 -8.41
N GLY A 8 11.37 -9.20 -8.10
CA GLY A 8 11.25 -8.14 -9.11
C GLY A 8 9.95 -8.14 -9.95
N CYS A 9 9.08 -9.16 -9.86
CA CYS A 9 7.85 -9.23 -10.67
C CYS A 9 6.74 -8.23 -10.27
N GLY A 10 7.00 -7.29 -9.35
CA GLY A 10 6.07 -6.21 -8.99
C GLY A 10 5.13 -6.48 -7.80
N LYS A 11 5.25 -7.59 -7.06
CA LYS A 11 4.40 -7.89 -5.89
C LYS A 11 4.36 -6.75 -4.86
N SER A 12 5.53 -6.25 -4.47
CA SER A 12 5.67 -5.15 -3.51
C SER A 12 5.12 -3.84 -4.07
N THR A 13 5.23 -3.63 -5.38
CA THR A 13 4.65 -2.48 -6.08
C THR A 13 3.13 -2.52 -5.98
N VAL A 14 2.51 -3.66 -6.28
CA VAL A 14 1.05 -3.85 -6.14
C VAL A 14 0.59 -3.60 -4.70
N ALA A 15 1.26 -4.19 -3.71
CA ALA A 15 0.91 -4.00 -2.30
C ALA A 15 1.00 -2.52 -1.88
N ARG A 16 2.08 -1.82 -2.28
CA ARG A 16 2.27 -0.39 -1.99
C ARG A 16 1.26 0.50 -2.73
N THR A 17 0.86 0.15 -3.95
CA THR A 17 -0.21 0.83 -4.71
C THR A 17 -1.56 0.70 -4.00
N LEU A 18 -1.92 -0.49 -3.53
CA LEU A 18 -3.18 -0.71 -2.78
C LEU A 18 -3.24 0.12 -1.49
N MET A 19 -2.08 0.35 -0.85
CA MET A 19 -1.97 1.19 0.35
C MET A 19 -1.74 2.67 0.06
N ARG A 20 -1.66 3.04 -1.22
CA ARG A 20 -1.44 4.41 -1.67
C ARG A 20 -0.16 5.01 -1.12
N LEU A 21 0.90 4.20 -1.10
CA LEU A 21 2.24 4.61 -0.70
C LEU A 21 3.08 5.11 -1.90
N LEU A 22 2.62 4.86 -3.13
CA LEU A 22 3.31 5.27 -4.36
C LEU A 22 2.71 6.50 -5.04
N ASP A 23 1.65 7.11 -4.49
CA ASP A 23 0.95 8.24 -5.12
C ASP A 23 1.85 9.45 -5.44
N HIS A 24 2.96 9.61 -4.72
CA HIS A 24 3.96 10.66 -4.96
C HIS A 24 5.15 10.22 -5.84
N GLN A 25 5.25 8.92 -6.14
CA GLN A 25 6.39 8.32 -6.85
C GLN A 25 6.01 7.74 -8.21
N ALA A 26 4.72 7.49 -8.45
CA ALA A 26 4.23 6.88 -9.68
C ALA A 26 2.85 7.42 -10.08
N GLN A 27 2.58 7.41 -11.38
CA GLN A 27 1.22 7.63 -11.90
C GLN A 27 0.46 6.30 -11.86
N ILE A 28 -0.63 6.27 -11.09
CA ILE A 28 -1.48 5.08 -10.94
C ILE A 28 -2.79 5.34 -11.68
N SER A 29 -3.15 4.46 -12.61
CA SER A 29 -4.41 4.47 -13.35
C SER A 29 -5.20 3.19 -13.09
N GLY A 30 -6.49 3.20 -13.44
CA GLY A 30 -7.41 2.09 -13.22
C GLY A 30 -8.28 2.26 -11.97
N GLN A 31 -8.78 1.15 -11.42
CA GLN A 31 -9.68 1.14 -10.28
C GLN A 31 -9.36 0.00 -9.30
N VAL A 32 -9.48 0.29 -8.01
CA VAL A 32 -9.32 -0.70 -6.93
C VAL A 32 -10.54 -0.61 -6.04
N GLN A 33 -11.43 -1.60 -6.11
CA GLN A 33 -12.67 -1.62 -5.33
C GLN A 33 -12.48 -2.36 -4.01
N MET A 34 -12.76 -1.68 -2.90
CA MET A 34 -12.80 -2.27 -1.57
C MET A 34 -14.11 -1.88 -0.90
N GLN A 35 -14.95 -2.87 -0.56
CA GLN A 35 -16.25 -2.63 0.08
C GLN A 35 -17.14 -1.61 -0.67
N GLY A 36 -17.12 -1.65 -2.01
CA GLY A 36 -17.88 -0.73 -2.86
C GLY A 36 -17.28 0.67 -3.03
N GLN A 37 -16.06 0.90 -2.51
CA GLN A 37 -15.35 2.17 -2.64
C GLN A 37 -14.08 2.02 -3.49
N ASN A 38 -13.90 2.93 -4.46
CA ASN A 38 -12.66 3.00 -5.22
C ASN A 38 -11.54 3.63 -4.36
N VAL A 39 -10.60 2.80 -3.91
CA VAL A 39 -9.46 3.17 -3.06
C VAL A 39 -8.63 4.30 -3.68
N LEU A 40 -8.44 4.28 -5.00
CA LEU A 40 -7.60 5.25 -5.71
C LEU A 40 -8.20 6.66 -5.75
N GLN A 41 -9.51 6.80 -5.49
CA GLN A 41 -10.20 8.09 -5.52
C GLN A 41 -10.39 8.71 -4.13
N VAL A 42 -10.10 7.98 -3.05
CA VAL A 42 -10.30 8.44 -1.66
C VAL A 42 -9.30 9.54 -1.29
N LYS A 43 -9.68 10.61 -0.59
CA LYS A 43 -8.74 11.69 -0.22
C LYS A 43 -8.90 12.11 1.24
N GLY A 44 -7.90 12.83 1.76
CA GLY A 44 -7.94 13.47 3.08
C GLY A 44 -8.26 12.52 4.24
N LYS A 45 -9.24 12.89 5.08
CA LYS A 45 -9.64 12.13 6.28
C LYS A 45 -10.08 10.70 5.95
N ALA A 46 -10.80 10.51 4.84
CA ALA A 46 -11.27 9.19 4.42
C ALA A 46 -10.09 8.28 4.04
N LEU A 47 -9.03 8.82 3.44
CA LEU A 47 -7.83 8.04 3.12
C LEU A 47 -7.09 7.62 4.40
N ARG A 48 -7.03 8.49 5.41
CA ARG A 48 -6.47 8.14 6.73
C ARG A 48 -7.25 7.01 7.41
N GLN A 49 -8.58 7.05 7.33
CA GLN A 49 -9.46 5.98 7.86
C GLN A 49 -9.34 4.68 7.07
N LEU A 50 -9.17 4.76 5.75
CA LEU A 50 -8.92 3.58 4.92
C LEU A 50 -7.59 2.92 5.33
N ARG A 51 -6.53 3.71 5.50
CA ARG A 51 -5.22 3.21 5.93
C ARG A 51 -5.24 2.57 7.32
N SER A 52 -6.10 3.01 8.24
CA SER A 52 -6.23 2.32 9.54
C SER A 52 -6.88 0.94 9.46
N ARG A 53 -7.51 0.59 8.33
CA ARG A 53 -8.09 -0.74 8.06
C ARG A 53 -7.16 -1.65 7.25
N LEU A 54 -5.99 -1.14 6.83
CA LEU A 54 -5.01 -1.86 6.03
C LEU A 54 -3.69 -1.95 6.81
N GLN A 55 -3.28 -3.16 7.15
CA GLN A 55 -2.01 -3.40 7.83
C GLN A 55 -1.00 -4.00 6.85
N ILE A 56 0.24 -3.52 6.90
CA ILE A 56 1.36 -4.05 6.14
C ILE A 56 2.41 -4.59 7.09
N ILE A 57 2.96 -5.74 6.73
CA ILE A 57 4.19 -6.27 7.30
C ILE A 57 5.18 -6.27 6.13
N PHE A 58 6.21 -5.44 6.22
CA PHE A 58 7.23 -5.34 5.18
C PHE A 58 8.17 -6.56 5.24
N GLN A 59 8.75 -6.93 4.10
CA GLN A 59 9.68 -8.06 3.99
C GLN A 59 10.93 -7.86 4.87
N ASP A 60 11.38 -6.62 5.01
CA ASP A 60 12.35 -6.21 6.02
C ASP A 60 11.61 -5.44 7.14
N PRO A 61 11.30 -6.11 8.27
CA PRO A 61 10.61 -5.48 9.37
C PRO A 61 11.49 -4.46 10.11
N TYR A 62 12.82 -4.57 10.04
CA TYR A 62 13.76 -3.73 10.78
C TYR A 62 13.96 -2.37 10.12
N GLY A 63 14.05 -2.33 8.78
CA GLY A 63 14.14 -1.07 8.03
C GLY A 63 12.89 -0.17 8.10
N SER A 64 11.80 -0.65 8.72
CA SER A 64 10.52 0.06 8.83
C SER A 64 10.28 0.68 10.21
N LEU A 65 11.16 0.43 11.18
CA LEU A 65 11.11 1.01 12.53
C LEU A 65 12.00 2.27 12.56
N ASP A 66 11.47 3.35 13.12
CA ASP A 66 12.18 4.62 13.31
C ASP A 66 13.51 4.40 14.08
N PRO A 67 14.67 4.87 13.59
CA PRO A 67 15.99 4.63 14.20
C PRO A 67 16.19 5.29 15.57
N ARG A 68 15.18 5.94 16.15
CA ARG A 68 15.24 6.40 17.55
C ARG A 68 15.06 5.28 18.58
N MET A 69 14.97 4.02 18.15
CA MET A 69 15.05 2.84 19.02
C MET A 69 16.13 1.82 18.63
N MET A 70 17.18 2.21 17.90
CA MET A 70 18.46 1.49 17.84
C MET A 70 19.61 2.38 17.36
#